data_AF-A0A444W1G1-F1
#
_entry.id   AF-A0A444W1G1-F1
#
_cell.length_a   1.000
_cell.length_b   1.000
_cell.length_c   1.000
_cell.angle_alpha   90.00
_cell.angle_beta   90.00
_cell.angle_gamma   90.00
#
_symmetry.space_group_name_H-M   'P 1'
#
loop_
_entity.id
_entity.type
_entity.pdbx_description
1 polymer ?
#
loop_
_entity_poly.entity_id
_entity_poly.type
_entity_poly.pdbx_seq_one_letter_code
_entity_poly.pdbx_strand_id
1 'polypeptide(L)'
;MKSQFKISSFSQFVLRTPLFPISFYLDLLNNYNYEKAIAIYQNALIKEALNLASPELVNELNKWKTFKADSFNEKKLALEFTLLKYIARMSSRCTPFGLFAGCSVGEINTETNVILDLPEKYKRFTQFDMQFWVALLQNIAKRKTAIFHLKYYPNSSIYEFGDFYRYIEYKYIKTKREHSITSLRKSDALKEIILKAKSGLTVDAMVSVLADDDSEKEEAYEFIMHLINFQFLVSEIEATVTSNNEFERVLTILKNVPDLKKEYQFLKNINKQVLDLDTSLIPSENQYKKIKQNILEEGFEYDEKYLFQTDLTTTPLSNSLNASVTKKVTKGLRFLNGIQPKKESNNLKAFIKAFSKRYEY
;
A
#
# COMPACT_ATOMS: atom_id res chain seq x y z
N MET A 1 11.57 37.82 18.15
CA MET A 1 10.64 36.80 18.69
C MET A 1 11.40 35.50 18.92
N LYS A 2 11.55 35.03 20.16
CA LYS A 2 12.11 33.69 20.44
C LYS A 2 11.17 32.66 19.80
N SER A 3 11.69 31.79 18.94
CA SER A 3 10.92 30.68 18.37
C SER A 3 10.41 29.78 19.49
N GLN A 4 9.10 29.65 19.65
CA GLN A 4 8.41 28.87 20.70
C GLN A 4 8.57 27.34 20.55
N PHE A 5 9.35 26.85 19.59
CA PHE A 5 9.49 25.43 19.29
C PHE A 5 10.96 24.99 19.34
N LYS A 6 11.20 23.79 19.87
CA LYS A 6 12.52 23.13 19.92
C LYS A 6 12.56 22.07 18.82
N ILE A 7 13.43 22.26 17.83
CA ILE A 7 13.76 21.22 16.84
C ILE A 7 14.92 20.41 17.38
N SER A 8 14.76 19.09 17.43
CA SER A 8 15.80 18.11 17.75
C SER A 8 15.85 17.01 16.70
N SER A 9 17.03 16.47 16.44
CA SER A 9 17.20 15.29 15.60
C SER A 9 16.97 14.01 16.39
N PHE A 10 16.49 12.96 15.71
CA PHE A 10 16.57 11.58 16.21
C PHE A 10 18.03 11.10 16.25
N SER A 11 18.29 10.02 16.99
CA SER A 11 19.58 9.30 16.97
C SER A 11 19.77 8.48 15.70
N GLN A 12 18.70 8.28 14.93
CA GLN A 12 18.69 7.51 13.69
C GLN A 12 18.22 8.36 12.51
N PHE A 13 18.59 7.94 11.30
CA PHE A 13 18.11 8.51 10.04
C PHE A 13 17.79 7.41 9.05
N VAL A 14 16.98 7.74 8.04
CA VAL A 14 16.69 6.84 6.92
C VAL A 14 17.59 7.23 5.75
N LEU A 15 18.45 6.31 5.32
CA LEU A 15 19.21 6.42 4.10
C LEU A 15 18.37 5.86 2.95
N ARG A 16 18.20 6.64 1.89
CA ARG A 16 17.56 6.20 0.65
C ARG A 16 18.58 6.20 -0.46
N THR A 17 18.75 5.07 -1.14
CA THR A 17 19.78 4.91 -2.17
C THR A 17 19.23 4.23 -3.42
N PRO A 18 19.66 4.66 -4.63
CA PRO A 18 19.36 3.92 -5.85
C PRO A 18 19.96 2.51 -5.78
N LEU A 19 19.43 1.60 -6.60
CA LEU A 19 19.91 0.21 -6.69
C LEU A 19 21.36 0.13 -7.17
N PHE A 20 21.72 0.96 -8.15
CA PHE A 20 23.05 1.03 -8.75
C PHE A 20 23.71 2.38 -8.44
N PRO A 21 25.05 2.45 -8.42
CA PRO A 21 25.76 3.72 -8.37
C PRO A 21 25.58 4.51 -9.67
N ILE A 22 25.68 5.84 -9.60
CA ILE A 22 25.57 6.70 -10.78
C ILE A 22 26.59 6.35 -11.88
N SER A 23 27.76 5.85 -11.50
CA SER A 23 28.79 5.40 -12.43
C SER A 23 28.29 4.28 -13.35
N PHE A 24 27.43 3.38 -12.86
CA PHE A 24 26.83 2.31 -13.68
C PHE A 24 26.11 2.86 -14.91
N TYR A 25 25.39 3.98 -14.77
CA TYR A 25 24.72 4.63 -15.89
C TYR A 25 25.69 5.43 -16.77
N LEU A 26 26.68 6.10 -16.18
CA LEU A 26 27.67 6.86 -16.95
C LEU A 26 28.54 5.93 -17.82
N ASP A 27 28.91 4.77 -17.29
CA ASP A 27 29.70 3.75 -18.01
C ASP A 27 28.91 3.14 -19.18
N LEU A 28 27.59 2.99 -19.03
CA LEU A 28 26.69 2.61 -20.13
C LEU A 28 26.72 3.64 -21.25
N LEU A 29 26.62 4.93 -20.92
CA LEU A 29 26.59 6.00 -21.92
C LEU A 29 27.94 6.23 -22.61
N ASN A 30 29.04 5.92 -21.92
CA ASN A 30 30.38 6.06 -22.50
C ASN A 30 30.54 5.11 -23.70
N ASN A 31 30.82 5.65 -24.90
CA ASN A 31 30.84 4.90 -26.16
C ASN A 31 29.61 4.00 -26.29
N TYR A 32 28.43 4.62 -26.14
CA TYR A 32 27.15 3.93 -26.18
C TYR A 32 26.94 3.19 -27.50
N ASN A 33 26.39 1.98 -27.42
CA ASN A 33 25.90 1.24 -28.57
C ASN A 33 24.71 0.33 -28.16
N TYR A 34 24.03 -0.19 -29.18
CA TYR A 34 22.86 -1.05 -29.01
C TYR A 34 23.17 -2.35 -28.23
N GLU A 35 24.34 -2.93 -28.44
CA GLU A 35 24.76 -4.18 -27.78
C GLU A 35 24.93 -4.00 -26.28
N LYS A 36 25.48 -2.86 -25.83
CA LYS A 36 25.57 -2.50 -24.41
C LYS A 36 24.19 -2.42 -23.75
N ALA A 37 23.23 -1.80 -24.43
CA ALA A 37 21.86 -1.71 -23.92
C ALA A 37 21.21 -3.10 -23.80
N ILE A 38 21.42 -3.98 -24.78
CA ILE A 38 21.00 -5.39 -24.69
C ILE A 38 21.68 -6.09 -23.51
N ALA A 39 23.00 -5.97 -23.38
CA ALA A 39 23.76 -6.62 -22.30
C ALA A 39 23.27 -6.18 -20.91
N ILE A 40 23.00 -4.89 -20.73
CA ILE A 40 22.41 -4.36 -19.49
C ILE A 40 21.00 -4.88 -19.26
N TYR A 41 20.15 -4.91 -20.30
CA TYR A 41 18.82 -5.51 -20.17
C TYR A 41 18.90 -7.01 -19.85
N GLN A 42 19.96 -7.72 -20.25
CA GLN A 42 20.12 -9.13 -19.91
C GLN A 42 20.43 -9.37 -18.43
N ASN A 43 20.85 -8.35 -17.67
CA ASN A 43 21.01 -8.44 -16.23
C ASN A 43 19.67 -8.82 -15.55
N ALA A 44 19.69 -9.91 -14.78
CA ALA A 44 18.47 -10.48 -14.20
C ALA A 44 17.83 -9.58 -13.14
N LEU A 45 18.63 -8.83 -12.37
CA LEU A 45 18.13 -7.88 -11.37
C LEU A 45 17.45 -6.68 -12.02
N ILE A 46 18.00 -6.18 -13.13
CA ILE A 46 17.38 -5.10 -13.92
C ILE A 46 16.05 -5.56 -14.50
N LYS A 47 16.00 -6.75 -15.10
CA LYS A 47 14.75 -7.34 -15.62
C LYS A 47 13.72 -7.52 -14.53
N GLU A 48 14.10 -8.04 -13.37
CA GLU A 48 13.19 -8.24 -12.25
C GLU A 48 12.64 -6.90 -11.72
N ALA A 49 13.51 -5.90 -11.57
CA ALA A 49 13.09 -4.56 -11.16
C ALA A 49 12.12 -3.93 -12.17
N LEU A 50 12.37 -4.11 -13.48
CA LEU A 50 11.46 -3.67 -14.54
C LEU A 50 10.14 -4.46 -14.53
N ASN A 51 10.19 -5.77 -14.28
CA ASN A 51 9.02 -6.64 -14.26
C ASN A 51 8.04 -6.23 -13.17
N LEU A 52 8.53 -5.90 -11.97
CA LEU A 52 7.69 -5.38 -10.88
C LEU A 52 7.10 -4.01 -11.18
N ALA A 53 7.81 -3.16 -11.93
CA ALA A 53 7.35 -1.80 -12.24
C ALA A 53 6.43 -1.72 -13.47
N SER A 54 6.71 -2.53 -14.49
CA SER A 54 6.06 -2.51 -15.80
C SER A 54 6.27 -3.85 -16.53
N PRO A 55 5.44 -4.87 -16.24
CA PRO A 55 5.47 -6.16 -16.93
C PRO A 55 5.32 -6.02 -18.46
N GLU A 56 4.44 -5.11 -18.90
CA GLU A 56 4.23 -4.80 -20.32
C GLU A 56 5.50 -4.32 -21.02
N LEU A 57 6.32 -3.49 -20.35
CA LEU A 57 7.58 -3.04 -20.91
C LEU A 57 8.57 -4.20 -21.04
N VAL A 58 8.63 -5.11 -20.07
CA VAL A 58 9.47 -6.31 -20.16
C VAL A 58 9.07 -7.19 -21.34
N ASN A 59 7.77 -7.33 -21.60
CA ASN A 59 7.26 -8.05 -22.77
C ASN A 59 7.75 -7.41 -24.09
N GLU A 60 7.68 -6.08 -24.21
CA GLU A 60 8.18 -5.38 -25.40
C GLU A 60 9.71 -5.40 -25.50
N LEU A 61 10.45 -5.27 -24.39
CA LEU A 61 11.91 -5.35 -24.37
C LEU A 61 12.42 -6.77 -24.70
N ASN A 62 11.67 -7.80 -24.35
CA ASN A 62 11.95 -9.18 -24.76
C ASN A 62 11.79 -9.41 -26.26
N LYS A 63 10.92 -8.65 -26.95
CA LYS A 63 10.85 -8.62 -28.41
C LYS A 63 11.98 -7.77 -28.98
N TRP A 64 12.24 -6.62 -28.36
CA TRP A 64 13.29 -5.67 -28.75
C TRP A 64 14.68 -6.33 -28.84
N LYS A 65 15.06 -7.15 -27.85
CA LYS A 65 16.37 -7.83 -27.84
C LYS A 65 16.62 -8.76 -29.04
N THR A 66 15.57 -9.20 -29.74
CA THR A 66 15.70 -10.13 -30.89
C THR A 66 15.74 -9.41 -32.24
N PHE A 67 15.58 -8.08 -32.28
CA PHE A 67 15.70 -7.32 -33.53
C PHE A 67 17.16 -7.27 -34.00
N LYS A 68 17.35 -7.42 -35.32
CA LYS A 68 18.65 -7.19 -35.96
C LYS A 68 19.04 -5.71 -35.82
N ALA A 69 20.35 -5.44 -35.72
CA ALA A 69 20.89 -4.09 -35.50
C ALA A 69 20.48 -3.11 -36.61
N ASP A 70 20.40 -3.59 -37.86
CA ASP A 70 20.38 -2.75 -39.07
C ASP A 70 19.01 -2.28 -39.55
N SER A 71 17.90 -2.61 -38.87
CA SER A 71 16.59 -2.05 -39.20
C SER A 71 16.28 -0.82 -38.34
N PHE A 72 16.30 0.37 -38.97
CA PHE A 72 15.77 1.58 -38.35
C PHE A 72 14.28 1.39 -38.08
N ASN A 73 13.86 1.59 -36.83
CA ASN A 73 12.47 1.46 -36.40
C ASN A 73 12.23 2.42 -35.24
N GLU A 74 11.32 3.37 -35.39
CA GLU A 74 10.99 4.36 -34.35
C GLU A 74 10.57 3.71 -33.03
N LYS A 75 9.87 2.56 -33.10
CA LYS A 75 9.49 1.79 -31.92
C LYS A 75 10.71 1.21 -31.20
N LYS A 76 11.75 0.79 -31.94
CA LYS A 76 13.01 0.26 -31.38
C LYS A 76 13.74 1.35 -30.60
N LEU A 77 13.86 2.55 -31.18
CA LEU A 77 14.44 3.71 -30.51
C LEU A 77 13.64 4.13 -29.27
N ALA A 78 12.31 4.14 -29.35
CA ALA A 78 11.47 4.49 -28.21
C ALA A 78 11.63 3.52 -27.03
N LEU A 79 11.71 2.20 -27.29
CA LEU A 79 11.96 1.18 -26.27
C LEU A 79 13.35 1.33 -25.65
N GLU A 80 14.36 1.59 -26.48
CA GLU A 80 15.73 1.84 -26.04
C GLU A 80 15.84 3.07 -25.14
N PHE A 81 15.28 4.21 -25.55
CA PHE A 81 15.21 5.40 -24.70
C PHE A 81 14.44 5.16 -23.39
N THR A 82 13.38 4.35 -23.44
CA THR A 82 12.61 3.99 -22.23
C THR A 82 13.46 3.16 -21.28
N LEU A 83 14.18 2.15 -21.78
CA LEU A 83 15.13 1.37 -21.00
C LEU A 83 16.19 2.28 -20.35
N LEU A 84 16.82 3.17 -21.13
CA LEU A 84 17.83 4.11 -20.62
C LEU A 84 17.29 5.01 -19.51
N LYS A 85 16.03 5.48 -19.60
CA LYS A 85 15.37 6.24 -18.53
C LYS A 85 15.20 5.41 -17.25
N TYR A 86 14.86 4.13 -17.36
CA TYR A 86 14.78 3.24 -16.20
C TYR A 86 16.15 2.96 -15.59
N ILE A 87 17.20 2.73 -16.39
CA ILE A 87 18.56 2.56 -15.87
C ILE A 87 19.04 3.85 -15.17
N ALA A 88 18.78 5.01 -15.77
CA ALA A 88 19.07 6.30 -15.15
C ALA A 88 18.34 6.43 -13.80
N ARG A 89 17.05 6.05 -13.73
CA ARG A 89 16.28 6.05 -12.48
C ARG A 89 16.91 5.13 -11.43
N MET A 90 17.25 3.90 -11.79
CA MET A 90 17.87 2.91 -10.90
C MET A 90 19.28 3.30 -10.44
N SER A 91 19.90 4.31 -11.07
CA SER A 91 21.29 4.73 -10.79
C SER A 91 21.40 6.13 -10.16
N SER A 92 20.35 6.94 -10.24
CA SER A 92 20.40 8.36 -9.84
C SER A 92 19.30 8.80 -8.88
N ARG A 93 18.15 8.12 -8.85
CA ARG A 93 16.98 8.56 -8.10
C ARG A 93 16.77 7.71 -6.85
N CYS A 94 17.03 8.31 -5.69
CA CYS A 94 16.84 7.68 -4.38
C CYS A 94 15.39 7.62 -3.88
N THR A 95 14.37 7.80 -4.73
CA THR A 95 12.96 7.66 -4.32
C THR A 95 12.59 6.17 -4.32
N PRO A 96 12.33 5.54 -3.16
CA PRO A 96 12.01 4.11 -3.10
C PRO A 96 10.82 3.77 -3.97
N PHE A 97 10.97 2.72 -4.78
CA PHE A 97 9.94 2.24 -5.70
C PHE A 97 10.35 0.87 -6.25
N GLY A 98 9.61 -0.19 -5.90
CA GLY A 98 9.98 -1.53 -6.31
C GLY A 98 11.41 -1.85 -5.87
N LEU A 99 12.19 -2.36 -6.81
CA LEU A 99 13.62 -2.61 -6.63
C LEU A 99 14.53 -1.49 -7.17
N PHE A 100 13.99 -0.36 -7.64
CA PHE A 100 14.83 0.71 -8.23
C PHE A 100 15.66 1.48 -7.20
N ALA A 101 15.14 1.60 -5.99
CA ALA A 101 15.78 2.27 -4.88
C ALA A 101 15.21 1.72 -3.58
N GLY A 102 16.03 1.67 -2.54
CA GLY A 102 15.66 1.10 -1.26
C GLY A 102 16.03 1.99 -0.07
N CYS A 103 15.64 1.52 1.11
CA CYS A 103 15.88 2.20 2.37
C CYS A 103 16.77 1.36 3.29
N SER A 104 17.57 2.03 4.11
CA SER A 104 18.21 1.46 5.29
C SER A 104 18.17 2.48 6.43
N VAL A 105 18.29 1.99 7.65
CA VAL A 105 18.40 2.85 8.84
C VAL A 105 19.88 3.02 9.18
N GLY A 106 20.27 4.24 9.48
CA GLY A 106 21.61 4.59 9.95
C GLY A 106 21.56 5.35 11.26
N GLU A 107 22.72 5.57 11.85
CA GLU A 107 22.87 6.17 13.17
C GLU A 107 23.69 7.45 13.16
N ILE A 108 23.32 8.38 14.02
CA ILE A 108 24.11 9.59 14.26
C ILE A 108 25.25 9.23 15.21
N ASN A 109 26.50 9.39 14.76
CA ASN A 109 27.69 9.02 15.50
C ASN A 109 28.77 10.14 15.46
N THR A 110 29.98 9.82 15.88
CA THR A 110 31.15 10.71 15.91
C THR A 110 31.83 10.85 14.55
N GLU A 111 31.58 9.94 13.60
CA GLU A 111 32.15 9.96 12.26
C GLU A 111 31.08 9.69 11.21
N THR A 112 31.35 10.14 9.98
CA THR A 112 30.51 9.83 8.82
C THR A 112 31.15 8.67 8.07
N ASN A 113 30.47 7.53 8.01
CA ASN A 113 30.87 6.39 7.21
C ASN A 113 29.62 5.70 6.67
N VAL A 114 29.44 5.75 5.35
CA VAL A 114 28.28 5.18 4.63
C VAL A 114 28.81 4.32 3.51
N ILE A 115 28.73 3.02 3.70
CA ILE A 115 29.16 2.00 2.74
C ILE A 115 28.02 1.01 2.61
N LEU A 116 27.47 0.90 1.41
CA LEU A 116 26.49 -0.12 1.07
C LEU A 116 27.21 -1.42 0.73
N ASP A 117 26.60 -2.54 1.09
CA ASP A 117 26.97 -3.86 0.59
C ASP A 117 26.52 -4.01 -0.87
N LEU A 118 26.91 -5.11 -1.50
CA LEU A 118 26.51 -5.41 -2.87
C LEU A 118 24.99 -5.68 -2.96
N PRO A 119 24.35 -5.40 -4.12
CA PRO A 119 22.92 -5.60 -4.28
C PRO A 119 22.43 -7.00 -3.88
N GLU A 120 23.22 -8.05 -4.06
CA GLU A 120 22.88 -9.44 -3.69
C GLU A 120 22.63 -9.63 -2.19
N LYS A 121 23.07 -8.70 -1.35
CA LYS A 121 22.85 -8.70 0.10
C LYS A 121 21.63 -7.91 0.51
N TYR A 122 21.01 -7.17 -0.41
CA TYR A 122 19.78 -6.44 -0.14
C TYR A 122 18.62 -7.43 0.05
N LYS A 123 17.56 -6.96 0.71
CA LYS A 123 16.36 -7.74 0.95
C LYS A 123 15.18 -7.06 0.29
N ARG A 124 14.26 -7.85 -0.23
CA ARG A 124 12.96 -7.36 -0.67
C ARG A 124 11.90 -7.74 0.36
N PHE A 125 10.86 -6.93 0.41
CA PHE A 125 9.62 -7.24 1.11
C PHE A 125 8.49 -7.12 0.10
N THR A 126 7.79 -8.22 -0.16
CA THR A 126 6.70 -8.30 -1.13
C THR A 126 5.39 -8.55 -0.43
N GLN A 127 4.39 -7.77 -0.80
CA GLN A 127 3.00 -7.96 -0.41
C GLN A 127 2.11 -7.86 -1.64
N PHE A 128 0.85 -8.24 -1.50
CA PHE A 128 -0.13 -7.90 -2.52
C PHE A 128 -0.35 -6.39 -2.57
N ASP A 129 -0.56 -5.88 -3.79
CA ASP A 129 -1.06 -4.53 -3.96
C ASP A 129 -2.39 -4.38 -3.21
N MET A 130 -2.56 -3.24 -2.53
CA MET A 130 -3.75 -3.01 -1.70
C MET A 130 -5.05 -3.05 -2.50
N GLN A 131 -5.04 -2.68 -3.78
CA GLN A 131 -6.22 -2.77 -4.64
C GLN A 131 -6.63 -4.23 -4.86
N PHE A 132 -5.67 -5.10 -5.18
CA PHE A 132 -5.93 -6.54 -5.31
C PHE A 132 -6.34 -7.15 -3.97
N TRP A 133 -5.62 -6.83 -2.89
CA TRP A 133 -5.90 -7.34 -1.55
C TRP A 133 -7.32 -7.03 -1.08
N VAL A 134 -7.76 -5.78 -1.24
CA VAL A 134 -9.12 -5.37 -0.85
C VAL A 134 -10.17 -6.10 -1.70
N ALA A 135 -9.96 -6.19 -3.01
CA ALA A 135 -10.89 -6.89 -3.90
C ALA A 135 -11.01 -8.38 -3.55
N LEU A 136 -9.90 -9.03 -3.23
CA LEU A 136 -9.85 -10.41 -2.78
C LEU A 136 -10.70 -10.61 -1.51
N LEU A 137 -10.46 -9.80 -0.47
CA LEU A 137 -11.18 -9.90 0.80
C LEU A 137 -12.69 -9.65 0.63
N GLN A 138 -13.06 -8.69 -0.21
CA GLN A 138 -14.47 -8.41 -0.50
C GLN A 138 -15.16 -9.56 -1.23
N ASN A 139 -14.45 -10.26 -2.12
CA ASN A 139 -15.01 -11.43 -2.80
C ASN A 139 -15.18 -12.59 -1.81
N ILE A 140 -14.20 -12.82 -0.92
CA ILE A 140 -14.30 -13.81 0.16
C ILE A 140 -15.47 -13.49 1.10
N ALA A 141 -15.64 -12.22 1.48
CA ALA A 141 -16.74 -11.76 2.34
C ALA A 141 -18.13 -11.99 1.74
N LYS A 142 -18.24 -12.07 0.40
CA LYS A 142 -19.49 -12.30 -0.34
C LYS A 142 -19.84 -13.78 -0.49
N ARG A 143 -18.98 -14.71 -0.07
CA ARG A 143 -19.31 -16.14 -0.11
C ARG A 143 -20.57 -16.37 0.73
N LYS A 144 -21.51 -17.13 0.14
CA LYS A 144 -22.74 -17.53 0.85
C LYS A 144 -22.33 -18.16 2.18
N THR A 145 -23.01 -17.77 3.25
CA THR A 145 -22.81 -18.15 4.67
C THR A 145 -21.73 -17.44 5.48
N ALA A 146 -20.71 -16.83 4.85
CA ALA A 146 -19.65 -16.12 5.59
C ALA A 146 -20.21 -15.00 6.48
N ILE A 147 -21.21 -14.27 5.97
CA ILE A 147 -21.89 -13.16 6.64
C ILE A 147 -22.39 -13.50 8.05
N PHE A 148 -22.84 -14.73 8.31
CA PHE A 148 -23.40 -15.09 9.62
C PHE A 148 -22.33 -15.31 10.70
N HIS A 149 -21.13 -15.70 10.28
CA HIS A 149 -20.03 -16.04 11.18
C HIS A 149 -19.05 -14.89 11.41
N LEU A 150 -19.05 -13.88 10.53
CA LEU A 150 -18.22 -12.70 10.66
C LEU A 150 -18.78 -11.76 11.74
N LYS A 151 -17.87 -11.09 12.44
CA LYS A 151 -18.20 -9.95 13.29
C LYS A 151 -18.31 -8.69 12.45
N TYR A 152 -19.20 -7.82 12.90
CA TYR A 152 -19.45 -6.51 12.34
C TYR A 152 -19.25 -5.43 13.39
N TYR A 153 -18.70 -4.31 12.95
CA TYR A 153 -18.41 -3.14 13.78
C TYR A 153 -19.09 -1.91 13.19
N PRO A 154 -19.45 -0.91 14.00
CA PRO A 154 -19.89 0.39 13.49
C PRO A 154 -18.83 0.98 12.57
N ASN A 155 -19.25 1.51 11.43
CA ASN A 155 -18.38 2.25 10.53
C ASN A 155 -17.70 3.41 11.28
N SER A 156 -16.37 3.47 11.22
CA SER A 156 -15.57 4.44 11.99
C SER A 156 -15.78 5.90 11.59
N SER A 157 -16.49 6.14 10.49
CA SER A 157 -16.89 7.48 10.04
C SER A 157 -18.25 7.94 10.55
N ILE A 158 -18.96 7.11 11.34
CA ILE A 158 -20.27 7.49 11.91
C ILE A 158 -20.11 8.66 12.88
N TYR A 159 -20.92 9.70 12.67
CA TYR A 159 -21.12 10.81 13.60
C TYR A 159 -22.58 11.23 13.66
N GLU A 160 -22.97 11.88 14.75
CA GLU A 160 -24.33 12.38 14.96
C GLU A 160 -24.53 13.77 14.35
N PHE A 161 -25.68 13.97 13.69
CA PHE A 161 -26.10 15.27 13.16
C PHE A 161 -27.62 15.42 13.24
N GLY A 162 -28.10 16.17 14.25
CA GLY A 162 -29.54 16.29 14.53
C GLY A 162 -30.18 14.93 14.79
N ASP A 163 -31.25 14.62 14.06
CA ASP A 163 -31.97 13.34 14.13
C ASP A 163 -31.32 12.22 13.30
N PHE A 164 -30.10 12.41 12.78
CA PHE A 164 -29.46 11.47 11.88
C PHE A 164 -28.08 11.03 12.37
N TYR A 165 -27.69 9.82 12.00
CA TYR A 165 -26.30 9.41 11.87
C TYR A 165 -25.83 9.70 10.45
N ARG A 166 -24.66 10.28 10.31
CA ARG A 166 -23.98 10.47 9.01
C ARG A 166 -22.68 9.69 9.00
N TYR A 167 -22.34 9.15 7.84
CA TYR A 167 -21.17 8.29 7.67
C TYR A 167 -20.76 8.26 6.20
N ILE A 168 -19.57 7.73 5.95
CA ILE A 168 -19.00 7.59 4.62
C ILE A 168 -19.24 6.16 4.14
N GLU A 169 -19.96 6.06 3.04
CA GLU A 169 -20.07 4.86 2.22
C GLU A 169 -19.09 4.92 1.06
N TYR A 170 -18.87 3.77 0.45
CA TYR A 170 -18.08 3.68 -0.75
C TYR A 170 -18.55 2.61 -1.71
N LYS A 171 -18.37 2.90 -2.99
CA LYS A 171 -18.55 1.96 -4.09
C LYS A 171 -17.30 1.90 -4.96
N TYR A 172 -17.09 0.76 -5.60
CA TYR A 172 -16.07 0.63 -6.62
C TYR A 172 -16.67 0.95 -7.99
N ILE A 173 -16.05 1.90 -8.70
CA ILE A 173 -16.24 2.09 -10.13
C ILE A 173 -14.94 1.66 -10.81
N LYS A 174 -14.98 0.49 -11.46
CA LYS A 174 -13.79 -0.21 -11.94
C LYS A 174 -12.81 -0.43 -10.77
N THR A 175 -11.63 0.18 -10.83
CA THR A 175 -10.57 0.08 -9.81
C THR A 175 -10.59 1.21 -8.78
N LYS A 176 -11.46 2.21 -8.95
CA LYS A 176 -11.48 3.40 -8.09
C LYS A 176 -12.60 3.31 -7.05
N ARG A 177 -12.24 3.65 -5.81
CA ARG A 177 -13.19 3.83 -4.71
C ARG A 177 -13.78 5.25 -4.78
N GLU A 178 -15.10 5.34 -4.91
CA GLU A 178 -15.85 6.59 -4.78
C GLU A 178 -16.52 6.64 -3.43
N HIS A 179 -16.37 7.76 -2.73
CA HIS A 179 -16.92 7.98 -1.39
C HIS A 179 -18.12 8.91 -1.46
N SER A 180 -19.16 8.58 -0.70
CA SER A 180 -20.34 9.43 -0.52
C SER A 180 -20.68 9.56 0.95
N ILE A 181 -21.18 10.72 1.36
CA ILE A 181 -21.76 10.89 2.69
C ILE A 181 -23.20 10.43 2.62
N THR A 182 -23.53 9.41 3.41
CA THR A 182 -24.88 8.87 3.57
C THR A 182 -25.40 9.18 4.98
N SER A 183 -26.73 9.10 5.16
CA SER A 183 -27.37 9.35 6.44
C SER A 183 -28.49 8.37 6.74
N LEU A 184 -28.57 7.90 7.99
CA LEU A 184 -29.68 7.13 8.54
C LEU A 184 -30.34 7.92 9.66
N ARG A 185 -31.68 7.93 9.71
CA ARG A 185 -32.43 8.54 10.82
C ARG A 185 -32.17 7.74 12.09
N LYS A 186 -31.91 8.42 13.21
CA LYS A 186 -31.70 7.79 14.52
C LYS A 186 -32.95 7.03 14.95
N SER A 187 -32.73 5.86 15.52
CA SER A 187 -33.73 5.05 16.22
C SER A 187 -33.08 4.41 17.45
N ASP A 188 -33.89 3.96 18.40
CA ASP A 188 -33.38 3.27 19.58
C ASP A 188 -32.67 1.96 19.19
N ALA A 189 -33.21 1.21 18.22
CA ALA A 189 -32.57 0.04 17.63
C ALA A 189 -31.17 0.35 17.07
N LEU A 190 -31.00 1.41 16.28
CA LEU A 190 -29.68 1.82 15.77
C LEU A 190 -28.73 2.17 16.91
N LYS A 191 -29.19 2.95 17.89
CA LYS A 191 -28.38 3.40 19.01
C LYS A 191 -27.87 2.20 19.82
N GLU A 192 -28.72 1.21 20.03
CA GLU A 192 -28.37 -0.01 20.75
C GLU A 192 -27.37 -0.87 19.97
N ILE A 193 -27.60 -1.09 18.68
CA ILE A 193 -26.67 -1.83 17.81
C ILE A 193 -25.30 -1.15 17.75
N ILE A 194 -25.25 0.18 17.56
CA ILE A 194 -23.96 0.92 17.53
C ILE A 194 -23.22 0.75 18.85
N LEU A 195 -23.92 0.78 19.99
CA LEU A 195 -23.30 0.65 21.30
C LEU A 195 -22.73 -0.75 21.52
N LYS A 196 -23.54 -1.80 21.26
CA LYS A 196 -23.16 -3.19 21.52
C LYS A 196 -22.17 -3.74 20.48
N ALA A 197 -22.22 -3.28 19.22
CA ALA A 197 -21.31 -3.71 18.15
C ALA A 197 -19.90 -3.10 18.23
N LYS A 198 -19.60 -2.20 19.18
CA LYS A 198 -18.24 -1.62 19.34
C LYS A 198 -17.15 -2.66 19.52
N SER A 199 -17.46 -3.80 20.15
CA SER A 199 -16.55 -4.93 20.34
C SER A 199 -16.68 -6.02 19.27
N GLY A 200 -17.51 -5.78 18.24
CA GLY A 200 -17.81 -6.73 17.18
C GLY A 200 -18.92 -7.70 17.56
N LEU A 201 -19.95 -7.80 16.72
CA LEU A 201 -21.06 -8.75 16.88
C LEU A 201 -21.32 -9.53 15.59
N THR A 202 -21.72 -10.79 15.71
CA THR A 202 -22.27 -11.56 14.58
C THR A 202 -23.69 -11.11 14.27
N VAL A 203 -24.20 -11.49 13.11
CA VAL A 203 -25.59 -11.20 12.72
C VAL A 203 -26.57 -11.77 13.75
N ASP A 204 -26.42 -13.03 14.16
CA ASP A 204 -27.31 -13.66 15.13
C ASP A 204 -27.28 -12.97 16.51
N ALA A 205 -26.11 -12.50 16.93
CA ALA A 205 -25.98 -11.75 18.18
C ALA A 205 -26.66 -10.38 18.09
N MET A 206 -26.64 -9.73 16.92
CA MET A 206 -27.36 -8.47 16.69
C MET A 206 -28.87 -8.69 16.58
N VAL A 207 -29.32 -9.78 15.97
CA VAL A 207 -30.76 -10.14 15.94
C VAL A 207 -31.27 -10.40 17.35
N SER A 208 -30.50 -11.12 18.18
CA SER A 208 -30.86 -11.38 19.59
C SER A 208 -30.85 -10.13 20.48
N VAL A 209 -30.27 -9.02 20.01
CA VAL A 209 -30.32 -7.73 20.70
C VAL A 209 -31.62 -6.99 20.40
N LEU A 210 -32.22 -7.23 19.23
CA LEU A 210 -33.36 -6.46 18.72
C LEU A 210 -34.70 -7.20 18.82
N ALA A 211 -34.68 -8.54 18.84
CA ALA A 211 -35.87 -9.37 18.86
C ALA A 211 -36.02 -10.07 20.22
N ASP A 212 -37.13 -9.86 20.90
CA ASP A 212 -37.45 -10.50 22.18
C ASP A 212 -38.19 -11.84 21.96
N ASP A 213 -38.89 -12.00 20.83
CA ASP A 213 -39.57 -13.23 20.44
C ASP A 213 -39.29 -13.68 18.99
N ASP A 214 -39.74 -14.89 18.64
CA ASP A 214 -39.47 -15.49 17.32
C ASP A 214 -40.14 -14.74 16.16
N SER A 215 -41.22 -13.98 16.42
CA SER A 215 -41.95 -13.26 15.38
C SER A 215 -41.23 -12.00 14.90
N GLU A 216 -40.37 -11.41 15.74
CA GLU A 216 -39.57 -10.21 15.44
C GLU A 216 -38.24 -10.53 14.74
N LYS A 217 -37.78 -11.79 14.79
CA LYS A 217 -36.44 -12.18 14.30
C LYS A 217 -36.25 -11.93 12.81
N GLU A 218 -37.27 -12.13 11.99
CA GLU A 218 -37.19 -11.94 10.54
C GLU A 218 -36.99 -10.46 10.20
N GLU A 219 -37.76 -9.56 10.83
CA GLU A 219 -37.63 -8.11 10.65
C GLU A 219 -36.29 -7.60 11.19
N ALA A 220 -35.86 -8.06 12.37
CA ALA A 220 -34.56 -7.72 12.93
C ALA A 220 -33.42 -8.18 12.02
N TYR A 221 -33.53 -9.37 11.43
CA TYR A 221 -32.56 -9.88 10.48
C TYR A 221 -32.46 -9.02 9.23
N GLU A 222 -33.58 -8.71 8.57
CA GLU A 222 -33.60 -7.83 7.41
C GLU A 222 -33.01 -6.45 7.72
N PHE A 223 -33.34 -5.90 8.89
CA PHE A 223 -32.79 -4.63 9.37
C PHE A 223 -31.27 -4.69 9.49
N ILE A 224 -30.70 -5.70 10.14
CA ILE A 224 -29.24 -5.86 10.27
C ILE A 224 -28.57 -6.04 8.91
N MET A 225 -29.17 -6.81 8.02
CA MET A 225 -28.67 -6.99 6.65
C MET A 225 -28.66 -5.67 5.87
N HIS A 226 -29.66 -4.81 6.05
CA HIS A 226 -29.64 -3.46 5.50
C HIS A 226 -28.49 -2.62 6.08
N LEU A 227 -28.23 -2.67 7.38
CA LEU A 227 -27.11 -1.93 7.98
C LEU A 227 -25.74 -2.38 7.43
N ILE A 228 -25.58 -3.68 7.17
CA ILE A 228 -24.37 -4.24 6.55
C ILE A 228 -24.27 -3.80 5.08
N ASN A 229 -25.36 -3.89 4.32
CA ASN A 229 -25.40 -3.50 2.91
C ASN A 229 -25.14 -2.00 2.71
N PHE A 230 -25.66 -1.17 3.60
CA PHE A 230 -25.37 0.26 3.65
C PHE A 230 -23.99 0.57 4.23
N GLN A 231 -23.16 -0.42 4.59
CA GLN A 231 -21.85 -0.19 5.23
C GLN A 231 -21.93 0.69 6.48
N PHE A 232 -23.10 0.74 7.13
CA PHE A 232 -23.24 1.31 8.47
C PHE A 232 -22.57 0.40 9.49
N LEU A 233 -22.66 -0.90 9.24
CA LEU A 233 -21.86 -1.94 9.87
C LEU A 233 -20.84 -2.47 8.86
N VAL A 234 -19.57 -2.50 9.24
CA VAL A 234 -18.46 -2.98 8.42
C VAL A 234 -17.94 -4.30 8.95
N SER A 235 -17.56 -5.20 8.03
CA SER A 235 -17.13 -6.55 8.40
C SER A 235 -15.71 -6.56 8.96
N GLU A 236 -15.45 -7.44 9.92
CA GLU A 236 -14.11 -7.68 10.44
C GLU A 236 -13.10 -8.14 9.39
N ILE A 237 -13.55 -8.70 8.26
CA ILE A 237 -12.66 -9.14 7.18
C ILE A 237 -12.19 -7.99 6.29
N GLU A 238 -12.77 -6.78 6.38
CA GLU A 238 -12.33 -5.65 5.55
C GLU A 238 -10.85 -5.31 5.78
N ALA A 239 -10.18 -4.84 4.73
CA ALA A 239 -8.76 -4.56 4.78
C ALA A 239 -8.45 -3.41 5.74
N THR A 240 -7.38 -3.53 6.52
CA THR A 240 -6.91 -2.48 7.42
C THR A 240 -5.52 -1.98 7.01
N VAL A 241 -5.28 -0.68 7.16
CA VAL A 241 -4.00 -0.03 6.78
C VAL A 241 -3.06 0.18 7.97
N THR A 242 -3.53 -0.08 9.19
CA THR A 242 -2.80 0.16 10.44
C THR A 242 -2.51 -1.13 11.23
N SER A 243 -2.85 -2.31 10.69
CA SER A 243 -2.54 -3.56 11.37
C SER A 243 -1.05 -3.89 11.24
N ASN A 244 -0.49 -4.49 12.29
CA ASN A 244 0.90 -4.94 12.29
C ASN A 244 1.12 -6.15 11.37
N ASN A 245 0.09 -6.99 11.18
CA ASN A 245 0.14 -8.14 10.29
C ASN A 245 -1.26 -8.45 9.75
N GLU A 246 -1.57 -7.86 8.60
CA GLU A 246 -2.88 -7.95 7.97
C GLU A 246 -3.24 -9.37 7.51
N PHE A 247 -2.26 -10.10 6.98
CA PHE A 247 -2.48 -11.46 6.51
C PHE A 247 -2.83 -12.43 7.64
N GLU A 248 -2.07 -12.41 8.73
CA GLU A 248 -2.34 -13.28 9.89
C GLU A 248 -3.68 -12.95 10.56
N ARG A 249 -4.04 -11.66 10.58
CA ARG A 249 -5.36 -11.21 11.04
C ARG A 249 -6.48 -11.85 10.23
N VAL A 250 -6.41 -11.76 8.89
CA VAL A 250 -7.42 -12.38 8.01
C VAL A 250 -7.42 -13.90 8.13
N LEU A 251 -6.25 -14.55 8.17
CA LEU A 251 -6.18 -16.01 8.37
C LEU A 251 -6.84 -16.45 9.67
N THR A 252 -6.69 -15.68 10.75
CA THR A 252 -7.34 -15.95 12.03
C THR A 252 -8.85 -15.86 11.92
N ILE A 253 -9.37 -14.87 11.19
CA ILE A 253 -10.82 -14.71 10.92
C ILE A 253 -11.32 -15.91 10.11
N LEU A 254 -10.69 -16.21 8.97
CA LEU A 254 -11.13 -17.29 8.06
C LEU A 254 -11.10 -18.66 8.74
N LYS A 255 -10.13 -18.91 9.62
CA LYS A 255 -10.03 -20.17 10.38
C LYS A 255 -11.26 -20.42 11.26
N ASN A 256 -11.90 -19.36 11.76
CA ASN A 256 -13.05 -19.46 12.65
C ASN A 256 -14.40 -19.50 11.91
N VAL A 257 -14.40 -19.35 10.58
CA VAL A 257 -15.61 -19.42 9.75
C VAL A 257 -15.70 -20.82 9.11
N PRO A 258 -16.66 -21.68 9.50
CA PRO A 258 -16.72 -23.08 9.06
C PRO A 258 -16.71 -23.28 7.54
N ASP A 259 -17.36 -22.38 6.80
CA ASP A 259 -17.55 -22.49 5.35
C ASP A 259 -16.43 -21.84 4.52
N LEU A 260 -15.45 -21.20 5.17
CA LEU A 260 -14.30 -20.56 4.50
C LEU A 260 -13.01 -21.38 4.62
N LYS A 261 -13.11 -22.68 4.90
CA LYS A 261 -11.94 -23.57 4.98
C LYS A 261 -11.12 -23.58 3.68
N LYS A 262 -11.79 -23.54 2.52
CA LYS A 262 -11.12 -23.51 1.21
C LYS A 262 -10.33 -22.21 1.04
N GLU A 263 -10.98 -21.08 1.29
CA GLU A 263 -10.37 -19.74 1.24
C GLU A 263 -9.23 -19.59 2.24
N TYR A 264 -9.36 -20.14 3.45
CA TYR A 264 -8.28 -20.18 4.43
C TYR A 264 -7.06 -20.94 3.91
N GLN A 265 -7.24 -22.13 3.32
CA GLN A 265 -6.11 -22.90 2.76
C GLN A 265 -5.49 -22.21 1.55
N PHE A 266 -6.31 -21.65 0.67
CA PHE A 266 -5.85 -20.85 -0.46
C PHE A 266 -5.00 -19.67 0.03
N LEU A 267 -5.53 -18.87 0.96
CA LEU A 267 -4.86 -17.68 1.45
C LEU A 267 -3.56 -18.03 2.20
N LYS A 268 -3.55 -19.13 2.96
CA LYS A 268 -2.35 -19.63 3.62
C LYS A 268 -1.28 -20.06 2.61
N ASN A 269 -1.67 -20.79 1.57
CA ASN A 269 -0.77 -21.25 0.53
C ASN A 269 -0.20 -20.08 -0.28
N ILE A 270 -1.03 -19.12 -0.66
CA ILE A 270 -0.59 -17.99 -1.45
C ILE A 270 0.29 -17.04 -0.64
N ASN A 271 0.01 -16.82 0.66
CA ASN A 271 0.88 -16.06 1.55
C ASN A 271 2.28 -16.68 1.62
N LYS A 272 2.35 -18.02 1.78
CA LYS A 272 3.63 -18.73 1.75
C LYS A 272 4.38 -18.50 0.44
N GLN A 273 3.70 -18.60 -0.70
CA GLN A 273 4.33 -18.39 -2.01
C GLN A 273 4.84 -16.96 -2.21
N VAL A 274 4.12 -15.96 -1.70
CA VAL A 274 4.56 -14.56 -1.71
C VAL A 274 5.79 -14.38 -0.83
N LEU A 275 5.82 -14.94 0.38
CA LEU A 275 6.99 -14.92 1.25
C LEU A 275 8.19 -15.65 0.62
N ASP A 276 7.95 -16.73 -0.13
CA ASP A 276 8.99 -17.45 -0.86
C ASP A 276 9.63 -16.59 -1.96
N LEU A 277 8.95 -15.56 -2.49
CA LEU A 277 9.56 -14.58 -3.41
C LEU A 277 10.68 -13.81 -2.71
N ASP A 278 10.55 -13.51 -1.43
CA ASP A 278 11.50 -12.69 -0.70
C ASP A 278 12.76 -13.45 -0.24
N THR A 279 12.84 -14.75 -0.53
CA THR A 279 14.06 -15.56 -0.32
C THR A 279 15.20 -15.18 -1.26
N SER A 280 14.91 -14.47 -2.35
CA SER A 280 15.87 -14.00 -3.35
C SER A 280 15.41 -12.64 -3.88
N LEU A 281 16.34 -11.76 -4.23
CA LEU A 281 15.98 -10.53 -4.97
C LEU A 281 15.46 -10.81 -6.37
N ILE A 282 15.80 -11.97 -6.93
CA ILE A 282 15.46 -12.41 -8.28
C ILE A 282 14.71 -13.74 -8.16
N PRO A 283 13.41 -13.72 -7.86
CA PRO A 283 12.59 -14.93 -7.86
C PRO A 283 12.55 -15.54 -9.25
N SER A 284 12.34 -16.85 -9.31
CA SER A 284 12.13 -17.54 -10.59
C SER A 284 10.78 -17.16 -11.21
N GLU A 285 10.73 -17.14 -12.54
CA GLU A 285 9.47 -16.89 -13.27
C GLU A 285 8.37 -17.89 -12.89
N ASN A 286 8.75 -19.13 -12.56
CA ASN A 286 7.83 -20.18 -12.12
C ASN A 286 7.15 -19.85 -10.78
N GLN A 287 7.82 -19.16 -9.86
CA GLN A 287 7.19 -18.72 -8.60
C GLN A 287 6.05 -17.74 -8.88
N TYR A 288 6.29 -16.72 -9.72
CA TYR A 288 5.26 -15.78 -10.14
C TYR A 288 4.10 -16.47 -10.88
N LYS A 289 4.42 -17.37 -11.83
CA LYS A 289 3.41 -18.14 -12.57
C LYS A 289 2.53 -18.97 -11.64
N LYS A 290 3.12 -19.64 -10.65
CA LYS A 290 2.38 -20.45 -9.68
C LYS A 290 1.41 -19.61 -8.85
N ILE A 291 1.84 -18.44 -8.37
CA ILE A 291 0.96 -17.51 -7.63
C ILE A 291 -0.21 -17.09 -8.52
N LYS A 292 0.10 -16.59 -9.72
CA LYS A 292 -0.89 -16.13 -10.71
C LYS A 292 -1.91 -17.21 -11.08
N GLN A 293 -1.44 -18.42 -11.33
CA GLN A 293 -2.29 -19.57 -11.65
C GLN A 293 -3.23 -19.91 -10.48
N ASN A 294 -2.72 -19.98 -9.25
CA ASN A 294 -3.57 -20.27 -8.08
C ASN A 294 -4.66 -19.21 -7.87
N ILE A 295 -4.35 -17.93 -8.15
CA ILE A 295 -5.35 -16.84 -8.07
C ILE A 295 -6.46 -17.07 -9.10
N LEU A 296 -6.11 -17.40 -10.35
CA LEU A 296 -7.08 -17.64 -11.42
C LEU A 296 -7.91 -18.91 -11.20
N GLU A 297 -7.31 -19.98 -10.68
CA GLU A 297 -8.00 -21.24 -10.37
C GLU A 297 -9.07 -21.07 -9.29
N GLU A 298 -8.89 -20.11 -8.37
CA GLU A 298 -9.90 -19.74 -7.38
C GLU A 298 -10.96 -18.74 -7.92
N GLY A 299 -10.83 -18.34 -9.19
CA GLY A 299 -11.77 -17.45 -9.86
C GLY A 299 -11.59 -15.97 -9.51
N PHE A 300 -10.40 -15.57 -9.07
CA PHE A 300 -10.09 -14.16 -8.80
C PHE A 300 -9.41 -13.51 -10.01
N GLU A 301 -9.91 -12.34 -10.40
CA GLU A 301 -9.29 -11.50 -11.42
C GLU A 301 -8.22 -10.59 -10.79
N TYR A 302 -7.20 -10.25 -11.57
CA TYR A 302 -6.18 -9.27 -11.17
C TYR A 302 -5.64 -8.51 -12.38
N ASP A 303 -5.14 -7.31 -12.13
CA ASP A 303 -4.28 -6.57 -13.06
C ASP A 303 -2.83 -6.92 -12.74
N GLU A 304 -2.09 -7.45 -13.71
CA GLU A 304 -0.70 -7.88 -13.51
C GLU A 304 0.21 -6.77 -12.99
N LYS A 305 -0.07 -5.52 -13.38
CA LYS A 305 0.68 -4.33 -12.92
C LYS A 305 0.42 -4.00 -11.45
N TYR A 306 -0.78 -4.31 -10.94
CA TYR A 306 -1.22 -4.01 -9.58
C TYR A 306 -1.48 -5.30 -8.80
N LEU A 307 -0.64 -6.32 -9.00
CA LEU A 307 -0.71 -7.56 -8.23
C LEU A 307 0.23 -7.52 -7.03
N PHE A 308 1.47 -7.08 -7.23
CA PHE A 308 2.50 -7.07 -6.20
C PHE A 308 2.98 -5.65 -5.90
N GLN A 309 3.17 -5.36 -4.62
CA GLN A 309 3.96 -4.22 -4.16
C GLN A 309 5.23 -4.77 -3.50
N THR A 310 6.38 -4.26 -3.92
CA THR A 310 7.68 -4.66 -3.37
C THR A 310 8.46 -3.45 -2.91
N ASP A 311 9.02 -3.54 -1.70
CA ASP A 311 9.93 -2.57 -1.14
C ASP A 311 11.33 -3.17 -0.99
N LEU A 312 12.35 -2.40 -1.38
CA LEU A 312 13.75 -2.77 -1.25
C LEU A 312 14.32 -2.24 0.07
N THR A 313 14.89 -3.15 0.87
CA THR A 313 15.72 -2.82 2.03
C THR A 313 17.18 -2.97 1.62
N THR A 314 17.93 -1.86 1.64
CA THR A 314 19.36 -1.88 1.33
C THR A 314 20.14 -2.34 2.56
N THR A 315 21.27 -3.01 2.33
CA THR A 315 22.10 -3.58 3.39
C THR A 315 23.40 -2.78 3.45
N PRO A 316 23.60 -1.95 4.48
CA PRO A 316 24.87 -1.25 4.65
C PRO A 316 25.91 -2.12 5.38
N LEU A 317 27.17 -2.04 4.95
CA LEU A 317 28.33 -2.45 5.75
C LEU A 317 28.62 -1.43 6.86
N SER A 318 28.36 -0.15 6.58
CA SER A 318 28.37 0.93 7.56
C SER A 318 27.36 2.01 7.16
N ASN A 319 26.66 2.60 8.15
CA ASN A 319 25.68 3.65 7.89
C ASN A 319 25.60 4.63 9.06
N SER A 320 26.62 5.48 9.15
CA SER A 320 26.77 6.46 10.22
C SER A 320 26.96 7.86 9.64
N LEU A 321 26.38 8.85 10.31
CA LEU A 321 26.60 10.27 10.01
C LEU A 321 27.14 10.97 11.25
N ASN A 322 28.18 11.78 11.07
CA ASN A 322 28.70 12.63 12.13
C ASN A 322 27.60 13.60 12.62
N ALA A 323 27.49 13.78 13.94
CA ALA A 323 26.50 14.67 14.56
C ALA A 323 26.55 16.15 14.10
N SER A 324 27.64 16.59 13.46
CA SER A 324 27.70 17.91 12.81
C SER A 324 26.69 18.04 11.65
N VAL A 325 26.31 16.95 10.99
CA VAL A 325 25.30 16.95 9.92
C VAL A 325 23.95 17.39 10.47
N THR A 326 23.50 16.80 11.59
CA THR A 326 22.23 17.19 12.22
C THR A 326 22.24 18.64 12.69
N LYS A 327 23.38 19.13 13.20
CA LYS A 327 23.57 20.54 13.57
C LYS A 327 23.42 21.46 12.34
N LYS A 328 24.03 21.10 11.20
CA LYS A 328 23.94 21.86 9.94
C LYS A 328 22.50 21.87 9.41
N VAL A 329 21.82 20.73 9.37
CA VAL A 329 20.41 20.61 8.96
C VAL A 329 19.52 21.48 9.87
N THR A 330 19.70 21.39 11.19
CA THR A 330 18.95 22.22 12.15
C THR A 330 19.16 23.72 11.93
N LYS A 331 20.40 24.14 11.64
CA LYS A 331 20.70 25.53 11.28
C LYS A 331 20.00 25.96 9.99
N GLY A 332 20.01 25.11 8.97
CA GLY A 332 19.29 25.32 7.71
C GLY A 332 17.79 25.47 7.92
N LEU A 333 17.16 24.58 8.70
CA LEU A 333 15.74 24.67 9.04
C LEU A 333 15.39 25.98 9.75
N ARG A 334 16.23 26.42 10.70
CA ARG A 334 16.03 27.72 11.39
C ARG A 334 16.12 28.89 10.44
N PHE A 335 17.09 28.86 9.52
CA PHE A 335 17.22 29.89 8.48
C PHE A 335 15.99 29.92 7.58
N LEU A 336 15.58 28.77 7.02
CA LEU A 336 14.41 28.66 6.16
C LEU A 336 13.15 29.13 6.87
N ASN A 337 12.93 28.74 8.13
CA ASN A 337 11.80 29.22 8.93
C ASN A 337 11.85 30.74 9.18
N GLY A 338 13.05 31.33 9.27
CA GLY A 338 13.23 32.77 9.49
C GLY A 338 12.95 33.61 8.25
N ILE A 339 13.24 33.08 7.05
CA ILE A 339 12.99 33.78 5.78
C ILE A 339 11.66 33.41 5.13
N GLN A 340 11.01 32.34 5.58
CA GLN A 340 9.73 31.92 5.04
C GLN A 340 8.67 32.98 5.37
N PRO A 341 8.06 33.63 4.37
CA PRO A 341 6.96 34.54 4.62
C PRO A 341 5.84 33.77 5.31
N LYS A 342 5.16 34.40 6.25
CA LYS A 342 3.96 33.83 6.86
C LYS A 342 2.93 33.60 5.76
N LYS A 343 2.85 32.36 5.27
CA LYS A 343 1.83 31.95 4.30
C LYS A 343 0.58 31.60 5.07
N GLU A 344 -0.26 32.61 5.26
CA GLU A 344 -1.56 32.38 5.84
C GLU A 344 -2.46 31.68 4.82
N SER A 345 -3.11 30.59 5.23
CA SER A 345 -4.06 29.90 4.36
C SER A 345 -5.34 30.73 4.28
N ASN A 346 -5.61 31.29 3.09
CA ASN A 346 -6.86 32.03 2.85
C ASN A 346 -8.10 31.19 3.15
N ASN A 347 -8.04 29.88 2.86
CA ASN A 347 -9.12 28.95 3.19
C ASN A 347 -9.29 28.81 4.70
N LEU A 348 -8.19 28.70 5.47
CA LEU A 348 -8.28 28.66 6.94
C LEU A 348 -8.76 30.00 7.51
N LYS A 349 -8.31 31.14 6.97
CA LYS A 349 -8.82 32.46 7.37
C LYS A 349 -10.31 32.62 7.11
N ALA A 350 -10.75 32.25 5.91
CA ALA A 350 -12.16 32.29 5.53
C ALA A 350 -12.98 31.36 6.42
N PHE A 351 -12.45 30.16 6.72
CA PHE A 351 -13.06 29.22 7.65
C PHE A 351 -13.15 29.80 9.07
N ILE A 352 -12.06 30.34 9.63
CA ILE A 352 -12.06 30.99 10.95
C ILE A 352 -13.10 32.11 10.99
N LYS A 353 -13.11 32.99 9.98
CA LYS A 353 -14.08 34.08 9.90
C LYS A 353 -15.52 33.57 9.83
N ALA A 354 -15.78 32.55 9.02
CA ALA A 354 -17.11 31.95 8.89
C ALA A 354 -17.54 31.23 10.18
N PHE A 355 -16.60 30.57 10.85
CA PHE A 355 -16.80 29.89 12.12
C PHE A 355 -17.13 30.90 13.23
N SER A 356 -16.29 31.91 13.44
CA SER A 356 -16.52 32.96 14.45
C SER A 356 -17.83 33.70 14.19
N LYS A 357 -18.16 34.04 12.93
CA LYS A 357 -19.45 34.65 12.56
C LYS A 357 -20.66 33.76 12.87
N ARG A 358 -20.49 32.44 12.88
CA ARG A 358 -21.60 31.49 13.10
C ARG A 358 -21.78 31.14 14.58
N TYR A 359 -20.70 31.11 15.36
CA TYR A 359 -20.69 30.50 16.70
C TYR A 359 -20.24 31.43 17.83
N GLU A 360 -19.54 32.53 17.56
CA GLU A 360 -18.97 33.42 18.59
C GLU A 360 -19.59 34.82 18.61
N TYR A 361 -20.33 35.20 17.56
CA TYR A 361 -20.97 36.51 17.41
C TYR A 361 -22.38 36.40 16.85
#